data_AF-A0A5S3YLN7-F1
#
_entry.id   AF-A0A5S3YLN7-F1
#
_cell.length_a   1.000
_cell.length_b   1.000
_cell.length_c   1.000
_cell.angle_alpha   90.00
_cell.angle_beta   90.00
_cell.angle_gamma   90.00
#
_symmetry.space_group_name_H-M   'P 1'
#
loop_
_entity.id
_entity.type
_entity.pdbx_description
1 polymer ?
#
loop_
_entity_poly.entity_id
_entity_poly.type
_entity_poly.pdbx_seq_one_letter_code
_entity_poly.pdbx_strand_id
1 'polypeptide(L)' 'MAAFEYRALDSKGKEKKGILEADTAKQVRQMLREKALMPLEVAPAAEKDKQQSSD' A
#
# COMPACT_ATOMS: atom_id res chain seq x y z
N MET A 1 -8.22 -12.39 -2.58
CA MET A 1 -7.52 -11.17 -2.17
C MET A 1 -7.67 -10.13 -3.27
N ALA A 2 -7.93 -8.88 -2.90
CA ALA A 2 -8.01 -7.74 -3.80
C ALA A 2 -6.72 -6.91 -3.71
N ALA A 3 -6.38 -6.22 -4.79
CA ALA A 3 -5.27 -5.27 -4.79
C ALA A 3 -5.70 -3.94 -4.17
N PHE A 4 -4.86 -3.38 -3.31
CA PHE A 4 -5.04 -2.07 -2.70
C PHE A 4 -3.82 -1.20 -2.97
N GLU A 5 -4.05 -0.02 -3.53
CA GLU A 5 -3.04 1.02 -3.55
C GLU A 5 -2.92 1.64 -2.15
N TYR A 6 -1.68 1.89 -1.73
CA TYR A 6 -1.39 2.54 -0.47
C TYR A 6 -0.46 3.74 -0.63
N ARG A 7 -0.61 4.69 0.28
CA ARG A 7 0.37 5.72 0.61
C ARG A 7 0.68 5.64 2.09
N ALA A 8 1.95 5.65 2.45
CA ALA A 8 2.43 5.58 3.83
C ALA A 8 3.69 6.39 4.03
N LEU A 9 3.99 6.80 5.25
CA LEU A 9 5.28 7.41 5.61
C LEU A 9 6.20 6.36 6.23
N ASP A 10 7.48 6.42 5.92
CA ASP A 10 8.49 5.73 6.71
C ASP A 10 8.78 6.48 8.02
N SER A 11 9.60 5.89 8.89
CA SER A 11 10.01 6.49 10.16
C SER A 11 10.78 7.81 10.02
N LYS A 12 11.24 8.16 8.82
CA LYS A 12 11.91 9.43 8.51
C LYS A 12 10.93 10.45 7.89
N GLY A 13 9.64 10.13 7.82
CA GLY A 13 8.61 10.97 7.21
C GLY A 13 8.66 10.98 5.68
N LYS A 14 9.36 10.04 5.04
CA LYS A 14 9.35 9.93 3.57
C LYS A 14 8.16 9.13 3.12
N GLU A 15 7.48 9.64 2.10
CA GLU A 15 6.34 8.96 1.51
C GLU A 15 6.76 7.73 0.69
N LYS A 16 6.01 6.65 0.88
CA LYS A 16 6.10 5.36 0.21
C LYS A 16 4.73 5.03 -0.35
N LYS A 17 4.69 4.66 -1.62
CA LYS A 17 3.47 4.22 -2.30
C LYS A 17 3.70 2.90 -3.00
N GLY A 18 2.63 2.14 -3.20
CA GLY A 18 2.68 0.86 -3.87
C GLY A 18 1.34 0.15 -3.84
N ILE A 19 1.33 -1.09 -4.30
CA ILE A 19 0.16 -1.97 -4.29
C ILE A 19 0.43 -3.14 -3.34
N LEU A 20 -0.56 -3.49 -2.52
CA LEU A 20 -0.55 -4.68 -1.68
C LEU A 20 -1.83 -5.48 -1.90
N GLU A 21 -1.71 -6.80 -1.93
CA GLU A 21 -2.85 -7.70 -1.98
C GLU A 21 -3.29 -8.07 -0.55
N ALA A 22 -4.59 -7.94 -0.28
CA ALA A 22 -5.20 -8.35 0.98
C ALA A 22 -6.69 -8.60 0.78
N ASP A 23 -7.38 -9.16 1.77
CA ASP A 23 -8.84 -9.28 1.73
C ASP A 23 -9.54 -7.98 2.12
N THR A 24 -8.88 -7.13 2.91
CA THR A 24 -9.44 -5.85 3.36
C THR A 24 -8.40 -4.73 3.46
N ALA A 25 -8.83 -3.47 3.30
CA ALA A 25 -7.97 -2.31 3.56
C ALA A 25 -7.41 -2.28 4.99
N LYS A 26 -8.12 -2.88 5.97
CA LYS A 26 -7.65 -3.01 7.36
C LYS A 26 -6.40 -3.88 7.45
N GLN A 27 -6.35 -5.00 6.73
CA GLN A 27 -5.17 -5.87 6.66
C GLN A 27 -3.99 -5.14 6.01
N VAL A 28 -4.21 -4.40 4.91
CA VAL A 28 -3.16 -3.58 4.28
C VAL A 28 -2.56 -2.59 5.27
N ARG A 29 -3.41 -1.86 6.02
CA ARG A 29 -2.94 -0.93 7.07
C ARG A 29 -2.16 -1.64 8.17
N GLN A 30 -2.52 -2.87 8.52
CA GLN A 30 -1.78 -3.67 9.49
C GLN A 30 -0.40 -4.06 8.96
N MET A 31 -0.33 -4.57 7.72
CA MET A 31 0.93 -4.92 7.06
C MET A 31 1.88 -3.71 6.95
N LEU A 32 1.34 -2.51 6.69
CA LEU A 32 2.13 -1.28 6.67
C LEU A 32 2.71 -0.96 8.04
N ARG A 33 1.90 -1.06 9.12
CA ARG A 33 2.39 -0.85 10.49
C ARG A 33 3.43 -1.88 10.91
N GLU A 34 3.24 -3.15 10.55
CA GLU A 34 4.23 -4.22 10.79
C GLU A 34 5.56 -3.94 10.07
N LYS A 35 5.53 -3.25 8.93
CA LYS A 35 6.70 -2.75 8.21
C LYS A 35 7.26 -1.43 8.76
N ALA A 36 6.80 -0.99 9.93
CA ALA A 36 7.12 0.32 10.52
C ALA A 36 6.79 1.51 9.60
N LEU A 37 5.78 1.36 8.74
CA LEU A 37 5.23 2.43 7.91
C LEU A 37 3.94 2.97 8.53
N MET A 38 3.77 4.29 8.54
CA MET A 38 2.55 4.96 8.97
C MET A 38 1.60 5.09 7.77
N PRO A 39 0.48 4.35 7.71
CA PRO A 39 -0.45 4.44 6.60
C PRO A 39 -1.13 5.82 6.55
N LEU A 40 -1.07 6.49 5.41
CA LEU A 40 -1.78 7.74 5.12
C LEU A 40 -3.08 7.46 4.37
N GLU A 41 -3.02 6.62 3.34
CA GLU A 41 -4.16 6.26 2.51
C GLU A 41 -4.06 4.79 2.09
N VAL A 42 -5.21 4.12 2.02
CA VAL A 42 -5.37 2.79 1.44
C VAL A 42 -6.70 2.77 0.70
N ALA A 43 -6.65 2.53 -0.60
CA ALA A 43 -7.81 2.47 -1.48
C ALA A 43 -7.75 1.19 -2.33
N PRO A 44 -8.90 0.61 -2.73
CA PRO A 44 -8.91 -0.47 -3.71
C PRO A 44 -8.18 0.01 -4.98
N ALA A 45 -7.24 -0.79 -5.47
CA ALA A 45 -6.60 -0.50 -6.75
C ALA A 45 -7.69 -0.61 -7.82
N ALA A 46 -7.92 0.47 -8.58
CA ALA A 46 -8.72 0.34 -9.78
C ALA A 46 -7.99 -0.65 -10.70
N GLU A 47 -8.70 -1.51 -11.43
CA GLU A 47 -8.11 -2.51 -12.36
C GLU A 47 -7.33 -1.87 -13.54
N LYS A 48 -6.96 -0.59 -13.47
CA LYS A 48 -6.17 0.10 -14.47
C LYS A 48 -4.70 -0.23 -14.30
N ASP A 49 -4.26 -1.16 -15.11
CA ASP A 49 -2.90 -1.34 -15.61
C ASP A 49 -1.79 -1.42 -14.57
N LYS A 50 -1.42 -2.67 -14.27
CA LYS A 50 -0.08 -3.27 -14.40
C LYS A 50 1.03 -2.37 -15.00
N GLN A 51 1.34 -1.21 -14.43
CA GLN A 51 2.49 -0.41 -14.86
C GLN A 51 3.22 0.15 -13.66
N GLN A 52 4.29 -0.56 -13.29
CA GLN A 52 5.62 -0.06 -12.90
C GLN A 52 6.25 -0.99 -11.87
N SER A 53 6.76 -2.13 -12.36
CA SER A 53 7.93 -2.80 -11.76
C SER A 53 8.46 -3.80 -12.78
N SER A 54 9.38 -3.34 -13.61
CA SER A 54 10.36 -4.18 -14.29
C SER A 54 11.44 -3.27 -14.84
N ASP A 55 12.65 -3.52 -14.33
CA ASP A 55 14.01 -3.10 -14.74
C ASP A 55 14.20 -2.36 -16.07
#